data_AF-A0A6B9UEN0-F1
#
_entry.id   AF-A0A6B9UEN0-F1
#
_cell.length_a   1.000
_cell.length_b   1.000
_cell.length_c   1.000
_cell.angle_alpha   90.00
_cell.angle_beta   90.00
_cell.angle_gamma   90.00
#
_symmetry.space_group_name_H-M   'P 1'
#
loop_
_entity.id
_entity.type
_entity.pdbx_description
1 polymer ?
#
loop_
_entity_poly.entity_id
_entity_poly.type
_entity_poly.pdbx_seq_one_letter_code
_entity_poly.pdbx_strand_id
1 'polypeptide(L)'
;CGGESHLHGEEDLPRPSISAEPGTVIPLGSHVTFVCRGPVGVHTFRLERGWRYNDTEDVSQAGPSQSEARFRIDSVREGNAGLYRCLYYIPPKWSEQSDYLELRVKGGDVTWAL
;
A
#
# COMPACT_ATOMS: atom_id res chain seq x y z
N CYS A 1 22.18 -42.62 7.52
CA CYS A 1 22.81 -41.46 6.86
C CYS A 1 21.96 -40.24 7.16
N GLY A 2 22.44 -39.40 8.08
CA GLY A 2 21.84 -38.08 8.30
C GLY A 2 21.97 -37.24 7.03
N GLY A 3 20.89 -36.58 6.66
CA GLY A 3 20.88 -35.54 5.64
C GLY A 3 20.30 -34.30 6.30
N GLU A 4 21.19 -33.48 6.87
CA GLU A 4 20.89 -32.15 7.36
C GLU A 4 20.48 -31.28 6.16
N SER A 5 19.22 -30.88 6.09
CA SER A 5 18.83 -29.75 5.23
C SER A 5 19.10 -28.47 6.00
N HIS A 6 20.16 -27.77 5.59
CA HIS A 6 20.54 -26.42 6.00
C HIS A 6 19.31 -25.53 6.22
N LEU A 7 19.03 -25.19 7.47
CA LEU A 7 18.17 -24.05 7.82
C LEU A 7 18.98 -22.77 7.57
N HIS A 8 19.05 -22.32 6.32
CA HIS A 8 19.33 -20.91 6.04
C HIS A 8 18.03 -20.14 6.26
N GLY A 9 17.73 -19.87 7.54
CA GLY A 9 16.68 -18.94 7.93
C GLY A 9 17.15 -17.51 7.65
N GLU A 10 17.17 -17.10 6.39
CA GLU A 10 17.03 -15.70 6.05
C GLU A 10 15.60 -15.34 6.51
N GLU A 11 15.45 -14.55 7.58
CA GLU A 11 14.15 -14.04 8.01
C GLU A 11 13.55 -13.24 6.85
N ASP A 12 12.72 -13.91 6.06
CA ASP A 12 12.04 -13.28 4.94
C ASP A 12 10.93 -12.40 5.50
N LEU A 13 11.04 -11.11 5.26
CA LEU A 13 10.08 -10.13 5.74
C LEU A 13 8.71 -10.45 5.13
N PRO A 14 7.64 -10.65 5.93
CA PRO A 14 6.36 -11.08 5.40
C PRO A 14 5.82 -10.07 4.39
N ARG A 15 5.25 -10.56 3.28
CA ARG A 15 4.67 -9.69 2.24
C ARG A 15 3.60 -8.76 2.85
N PRO A 16 3.66 -7.45 2.60
CA PRO A 16 2.63 -6.53 3.08
C PRO A 16 1.32 -6.67 2.30
N SER A 17 0.25 -6.14 2.88
CA SER A 17 -1.04 -6.00 2.22
C SER A 17 -1.38 -4.54 1.93
N ILE A 18 -2.22 -4.35 0.92
CA ILE A 18 -2.74 -3.05 0.49
C ILE A 18 -4.26 -3.10 0.39
N SER A 19 -4.92 -2.07 0.90
CA SER A 19 -6.36 -1.84 0.72
C SER A 19 -6.64 -0.37 0.40
N ALA A 20 -7.84 -0.07 -0.09
CA ALA A 20 -8.27 1.30 -0.37
C ALA A 20 -9.65 1.57 0.27
N GLU A 21 -9.78 2.73 0.89
CA GLU A 21 -10.99 3.21 1.56
C GLU A 21 -11.47 4.51 0.88
N PRO A 22 -12.76 4.65 0.54
CA PRO A 22 -13.86 3.72 0.78
C PRO A 22 -13.92 2.51 -0.20
N GLY A 23 -13.05 2.49 -1.21
CA GLY A 23 -12.96 1.41 -2.17
C GLY A 23 -11.97 1.70 -3.29
N THR A 24 -12.06 0.95 -4.38
CA THR A 24 -11.11 1.03 -5.52
C THR A 24 -11.67 1.76 -6.73
N VAL A 25 -12.97 2.07 -6.75
CA VAL A 25 -13.62 2.86 -7.81
C VAL A 25 -14.10 4.17 -7.19
N ILE A 26 -13.41 5.25 -7.51
CA ILE A 26 -13.57 6.54 -6.83
C ILE A 26 -14.05 7.61 -7.81
N PRO A 27 -15.12 8.36 -7.52
CA PRO A 27 -15.54 9.46 -8.37
C PRO A 27 -14.48 10.55 -8.47
N LEU A 28 -14.39 11.19 -9.64
CA LEU A 28 -13.54 12.36 -9.85
C LEU A 28 -13.81 13.43 -8.77
N GLY A 29 -12.75 14.00 -8.22
CA GLY A 29 -12.82 15.03 -7.18
C GLY A 29 -13.05 14.51 -5.75
N SER A 30 -13.44 13.24 -5.59
CA SER A 30 -13.57 12.60 -4.27
C SER A 30 -12.21 12.19 -3.69
N HIS A 31 -12.20 11.74 -2.44
CA HIS A 31 -10.99 11.28 -1.78
C HIS A 31 -10.84 9.75 -1.80
N VAL A 32 -9.61 9.29 -1.64
CA VAL A 32 -9.29 7.87 -1.36
C VAL A 32 -8.11 7.80 -0.41
N THR A 33 -8.12 6.80 0.47
CA THR A 33 -7.00 6.49 1.35
C THR A 33 -6.51 5.08 1.05
N PHE A 34 -5.25 4.94 0.65
CA PHE A 34 -4.59 3.64 0.61
C PHE A 34 -4.07 3.30 2.01
N VAL A 35 -4.29 2.07 2.43
CA VAL A 35 -3.82 1.56 3.71
C VAL A 35 -2.86 0.42 3.43
N CYS A 36 -1.58 0.63 3.77
CA CYS A 36 -0.57 -0.41 3.74
C CYS A 36 -0.48 -1.05 5.13
N ARG A 37 -0.39 -2.38 5.19
CA ARG A 37 -0.24 -3.13 6.44
C ARG A 37 0.92 -4.11 6.36
N GLY A 38 1.65 -4.22 7.45
CA GLY A 38 2.84 -5.07 7.58
C GLY A 38 3.06 -5.50 9.02
N PRO A 39 4.14 -6.24 9.32
CA PRO A 39 4.46 -6.68 10.67
C PRO A 39 4.73 -5.48 11.58
N VAL A 40 4.73 -5.71 12.90
CA VAL A 40 5.20 -4.71 13.86
C VAL A 40 6.67 -4.37 13.63
N GLY A 41 7.07 -3.12 13.92
CA GLY A 41 8.47 -2.67 13.81
C GLY A 41 8.83 -2.06 12.46
N VAL A 42 7.85 -1.93 11.55
CA VAL A 42 8.01 -1.15 10.32
C VAL A 42 8.41 0.29 10.65
N HIS A 43 9.52 0.73 10.07
CA HIS A 43 9.99 2.10 10.20
C HIS A 43 9.39 3.01 9.12
N THR A 44 9.29 2.50 7.89
CA THR A 44 8.80 3.26 6.74
C THR A 44 7.90 2.39 5.89
N PHE A 45 6.75 2.92 5.47
CA PHE A 45 5.97 2.35 4.38
C PHE A 45 6.16 3.17 3.11
N ARG A 46 6.19 2.48 1.97
CA ARG A 46 6.23 3.05 0.63
C ARG A 46 4.98 2.64 -0.14
N LEU A 47 4.27 3.60 -0.71
CA LEU A 47 3.22 3.38 -1.69
C LEU A 47 3.74 3.69 -3.09
N GLU A 48 3.75 2.70 -3.97
CA GLU A 48 4.22 2.81 -5.35
C GLU A 48 3.06 2.87 -6.33
N ARG A 49 3.25 3.61 -7.43
CA ARG A 49 2.37 3.66 -8.59
C ARG A 49 3.19 3.89 -9.86
N GLY A 50 3.39 2.83 -10.64
CA GLY A 50 4.32 2.87 -11.77
C GLY A 50 5.74 3.21 -11.29
N TRP A 51 6.33 4.28 -11.82
CA TRP A 51 7.66 4.77 -11.41
C TRP A 51 7.63 5.79 -10.25
N ARG A 52 6.43 6.16 -9.78
CA ARG A 52 6.26 7.12 -8.68
C ARG A 52 6.10 6.37 -7.36
N TYR A 53 6.61 6.93 -6.29
CA TYR A 53 6.38 6.42 -4.95
C TYR A 53 6.27 7.55 -3.94
N ASN A 54 5.58 7.26 -2.83
CA ASN A 54 5.51 8.12 -1.65
C ASN A 54 5.93 7.29 -0.43
N ASP A 55 6.87 7.81 0.35
CA ASP A 55 7.28 7.22 1.61
C ASP A 55 6.61 7.93 2.78
N THR A 56 6.37 7.19 3.87
CA THR A 56 5.93 7.77 5.13
C THR A 56 6.50 6.99 6.32
N GLU A 57 6.94 7.74 7.33
CA GLU A 57 7.30 7.25 8.66
C GLU A 57 6.14 7.45 9.66
N ASP A 58 4.99 7.99 9.21
CA ASP A 58 3.74 8.03 9.98
C ASP A 58 3.12 6.63 10.02
N VAL A 59 3.74 5.78 10.85
CA VAL A 59 3.38 4.39 11.06
C VAL A 59 2.65 4.25 12.38
N SER A 60 1.44 3.71 12.34
CA SER A 60 0.64 3.41 13.52
C SER A 60 0.51 1.92 13.77
N GLN A 61 0.17 1.53 15.00
CA GLN A 61 -0.14 0.14 15.35
C GLN A 61 -1.60 -0.16 15.00
N ALA A 62 -1.83 -1.08 14.07
CA ALA A 62 -3.17 -1.54 13.67
C ALA A 62 -3.68 -2.68 14.58
N GLY A 63 -2.80 -3.29 15.36
CA GLY A 63 -3.08 -4.38 16.27
C GLY A 63 -1.81 -4.87 16.96
N PRO A 64 -1.88 -5.93 17.79
CA PRO A 64 -0.75 -6.40 18.59
C PRO A 64 0.44 -6.92 17.77
N SER A 65 0.24 -7.24 16.49
CA SER A 65 1.25 -7.80 15.60
C SER A 65 1.36 -7.07 14.26
N GLN A 66 0.69 -5.93 14.10
CA GLN A 66 0.56 -5.26 12.80
C GLN A 66 0.76 -3.76 12.89
N SER A 67 1.59 -3.24 11.99
CA SER A 67 1.74 -1.82 11.72
C SER A 67 0.99 -1.43 10.45
N GLU A 68 0.51 -0.20 10.39
CA GLU A 68 -0.12 0.36 9.20
C GLU A 68 0.34 1.79 8.91
N ALA A 69 0.23 2.18 7.64
CA ALA A 69 0.38 3.56 7.19
C ALA A 69 -0.76 3.92 6.22
N ARG A 70 -1.18 5.18 6.28
CA ARG A 70 -2.27 5.71 5.46
C ARG A 70 -1.77 6.76 4.47
N PHE A 71 -2.10 6.58 3.20
CA PHE A 71 -1.75 7.49 2.12
C PHE A 71 -3.03 8.06 1.51
N ARG A 72 -3.33 9.31 1.83
CA ARG A 72 -4.56 9.97 1.41
C ARG A 72 -4.35 10.80 0.15
N ILE A 73 -5.28 10.70 -0.79
CA ILE A 73 -5.45 11.61 -1.92
C ILE A 73 -6.80 12.30 -1.73
N ASP A 74 -6.78 13.61 -1.45
CA ASP A 74 -8.02 14.34 -1.11
C ASP A 74 -8.94 14.59 -2.31
N SER A 75 -8.37 14.78 -3.49
CA SER A 75 -9.13 15.07 -4.72
C SER A 75 -8.56 14.26 -5.88
N VAL A 76 -9.18 13.12 -6.14
CA VAL A 76 -8.78 12.16 -7.17
C VAL A 76 -9.03 12.75 -8.56
N ARG A 77 -8.01 12.69 -9.40
CA ARG A 77 -8.04 13.07 -10.82
C ARG A 77 -7.85 11.82 -11.69
N GLU A 78 -8.18 11.91 -12.98
CA GLU A 78 -7.94 10.80 -13.93
C GLU A 78 -6.49 10.31 -13.88
N GLY A 79 -5.54 11.24 -13.78
CA GLY A 79 -4.12 10.95 -13.64
C GLY A 79 -3.72 10.28 -12.32
N ASN A 80 -4.64 10.00 -11.39
CA ASN A 80 -4.42 9.15 -10.21
C ASN A 80 -4.80 7.69 -10.44
N ALA A 81 -5.58 7.36 -11.48
CA ALA A 81 -5.89 5.97 -11.82
C ALA A 81 -4.61 5.14 -12.03
N GLY A 82 -4.71 3.84 -11.77
CA GLY A 82 -3.63 2.89 -12.05
C GLY A 82 -3.45 1.83 -10.98
N LEU A 83 -2.34 1.11 -11.10
CA LEU A 83 -1.97 0.00 -10.22
C LEU A 83 -1.05 0.49 -9.11
N TYR A 84 -1.43 0.21 -7.87
CA TYR A 84 -0.72 0.58 -6.66
C TYR A 84 -0.15 -0.66 -5.96
N ARG A 85 1.00 -0.50 -5.29
CA ARG A 85 1.61 -1.52 -4.41
C ARG A 85 2.16 -0.88 -3.14
N CYS A 86 2.24 -1.67 -2.07
CA CYS A 86 2.96 -1.30 -0.86
C CYS A 86 4.24 -2.13 -0.74
N LEU A 87 5.25 -1.55 -0.12
CA LEU A 87 6.38 -2.25 0.50
C LEU A 87 6.78 -1.49 1.77
N TYR A 88 7.56 -2.13 2.63
CA TYR A 88 8.00 -1.50 3.86
C TYR A 88 9.47 -1.74 4.14
N TYR A 89 10.02 -0.90 4.99
CA TYR A 89 11.38 -0.97 5.47
C TYR A 89 11.40 -1.28 6.96
N ILE A 90 12.09 -2.36 7.30
CA ILE A 90 12.56 -2.65 8.65
C ILE A 90 14.08 -2.68 8.57
N PRO A 91 14.80 -1.70 9.13
CA PRO A 91 16.24 -1.61 8.97
C PRO A 91 16.94 -2.96 9.27
N PRO A 92 17.83 -3.45 8.40
CA PRO A 92 18.36 -2.79 7.20
C PRO A 92 17.69 -3.21 5.87
N LYS A 93 16.53 -3.88 5.90
CA LYS A 93 15.96 -4.59 4.73
C LYS A 93 14.58 -4.04 4.32
N TRP A 94 14.35 -4.02 3.01
CA TRP A 94 13.02 -3.79 2.43
C TRP A 94 12.29 -5.12 2.23
N SER A 95 10.98 -5.12 2.46
CA SER A 95 10.12 -6.26 2.14
C SER A 95 9.98 -6.45 0.63
N GLU A 96 9.43 -7.60 0.23
CA GLU A 96 8.84 -7.71 -1.10
C GLU A 96 7.65 -6.74 -1.27
N GLN A 97 7.27 -6.49 -2.52
CA GLN A 97 6.07 -5.73 -2.86
C GLN A 97 4.79 -6.53 -2.55
N SER A 98 3.72 -5.84 -2.14
CA SER A 98 2.37 -6.40 -2.00
C SER A 98 1.80 -6.86 -3.34
N ASP A 99 0.61 -7.46 -3.33
CA ASP A 99 -0.21 -7.57 -4.53
C ASP A 99 -0.58 -6.18 -5.07
N TYR A 100 -0.95 -6.12 -6.35
CA TYR A 100 -1.44 -4.90 -6.96
C TYR A 100 -2.87 -4.59 -6.54
N LEU A 101 -3.15 -3.31 -6.30
CA LEU A 101 -4.50 -2.79 -6.15
C LEU A 101 -4.77 -1.77 -7.27
N GLU A 102 -5.77 -2.04 -8.10
CA GLU A 102 -6.17 -1.15 -9.20
C GLU A 102 -7.13 -0.07 -8.69
N LEU A 103 -6.71 1.20 -8.76
CA LEU A 103 -7.59 2.35 -8.56
C LEU A 103 -8.19 2.77 -9.89
N ARG A 104 -9.52 2.78 -9.98
CA ARG A 104 -10.28 3.31 -11.11
C ARG A 104 -10.95 4.61 -10.73
N VAL A 105 -10.92 5.58 -11.64
CA VAL A 105 -11.59 6.87 -11.44
C VAL A 105 -12.86 6.90 -12.28
N LYS A 106 -14.00 7.09 -11.62
CA LYS A 106 -15.28 7.27 -12.31
C LYS A 106 -15.38 8.73 -12.74
N GLY A 107 -15.55 8.97 -14.03
CA GLY A 107 -15.88 10.31 -14.53
C GLY A 107 -17.14 10.83 -13.83
N GLY A 108 -17.14 12.10 -13.45
CA GLY A 108 -18.36 12.75 -13.00
C GLY A 108 -19.35 12.71 -14.17
N ASP A 109 -20.57 12.24 -13.91
CA ASP A 109 -21.67 12.50 -14.83
C ASP A 109 -21.83 14.01 -14.84
N VAL A 110 -21.30 14.67 -15.87
CA VAL A 110 -21.56 16.09 -16.11
C VAL A 110 -22.98 16.14 -16.64
N THR A 111 -23.97 15.88 -15.77
CA THR A 111 -25.32 16.35 -16.02
C THR A 111 -25.27 17.86 -15.87
N TRP A 112 -24.98 18.54 -16.97
CA TRP A 112 -25.34 19.93 -17.22
C TRP A 112 -26.76 20.14 -16.71
N ALA A 113 -26.87 20.66 -15.50
CA ALA A 113 -28.05 21.35 -15.04
C ALA A 113 -28.03 22.71 -15.75
N LEU A 114 -28.53 22.76 -16.99
CA LEU A 114 -29.19 23.89 -17.65
C LEU A 114 -29.97 23.38 -18.86
#